data_AF-A0A357ZX23-F1
#
_entry.id   AF-A0A357ZX23-F1
#
_cell.length_a   1.000
_cell.length_b   1.000
_cell.length_c   1.000
_cell.angle_alpha   90.00
_cell.angle_beta   90.00
_cell.angle_gamma   90.00
#
_symmetry.space_group_name_H-M   'P 1'
#
loop_
_entity.id
_entity.type
_entity.pdbx_description
1 polymer ?
#
loop_
_entity_poly.entity_id
_entity_poly.type
_entity_poly.pdbx_seq_one_letter_code
_entity_poly.pdbx_strand_id
1 'polypeptide(L)'
;MWPFLLIIVLLAVNGFFVALEFALVGSRRSRLEPLADAGDRSAIRALAAMKELSVQLAGAQLGITVASLLLGLIGEPAFAHFIESVAHHASWIPQGWIRPISSVIGLLVIVFAHMVLGEMVPKNLTLTHPESVLKIVSGPNRLYLLFARPLVIVLNWFGNVGVRMFGVEPKDELSDTHSAQELAVLVSVSHEEGAIPDFSAELLSGVLDFGQRTVASVMVARESVAAVSIEATPRELEEAVRELGHTRLLVVGDGGIDDVRGFLHAKDLLTVPDSEIDSPVPSRLVRPTLETECEKRLEDLLKKMQSTRVHFATVYNDDESTAGIVTLDDLLEELLSDLTEEG
;
A
#
# COMPACT_ATOMS: atom_id res chain seq x y z
N MET A 1 -11.84 43.80 26.37
CA MET A 1 -10.99 42.63 26.72
C MET A 1 -11.44 41.34 26.05
N TRP A 2 -12.72 40.98 26.06
CA TRP A 2 -13.26 39.83 25.32
C TRP A 2 -12.77 39.65 23.87
N PRO A 3 -12.70 40.70 23.00
CA PRO A 3 -12.24 40.52 21.62
C PRO A 3 -10.78 40.04 21.53
N PHE A 4 -9.90 40.48 22.44
CA PHE A 4 -8.51 40.03 22.46
C PHE A 4 -8.37 38.56 22.89
N LEU A 5 -9.20 38.11 23.83
CA LEU A 5 -9.26 36.70 24.18
C LEU A 5 -9.70 35.86 22.97
N LEU A 6 -10.72 36.31 22.26
CA LEU A 6 -11.23 35.64 21.07
C LEU A 6 -10.19 35.60 19.93
N ILE A 7 -9.42 36.69 19.74
CA ILE A 7 -8.29 36.74 18.81
C ILE A 7 -7.23 35.68 19.16
N ILE A 8 -6.86 35.55 20.44
CA ILE A 8 -5.90 34.54 20.88
C ILE A 8 -6.43 33.12 20.61
N VAL A 9 -7.71 32.87 20.90
CA VAL A 9 -8.34 31.57 20.61
C VAL A 9 -8.36 31.29 19.12
N LEU A 10 -8.73 32.27 18.28
CA LEU A 10 -8.76 32.12 16.83
C LEU A 10 -7.37 31.88 16.23
N LEU A 11 -6.33 32.55 16.75
CA LEU A 11 -4.93 32.28 16.39
C LEU A 11 -4.53 30.84 16.74
N ALA A 12 -4.88 30.37 17.93
CA ALA A 12 -4.59 29.00 18.35
C ALA A 12 -5.34 27.95 17.51
N VAL A 13 -6.60 28.22 17.16
CA VAL A 13 -7.41 27.36 16.28
C VAL A 13 -6.82 27.35 14.87
N ASN A 14 -6.43 28.49 14.32
CA ASN A 14 -5.76 28.56 13.03
C ASN A 14 -4.44 27.75 13.05
N GLY A 15 -3.62 27.96 14.07
CA GLY A 15 -2.36 27.23 14.26
C GLY A 15 -2.54 25.73 14.45
N PHE A 16 -3.64 25.28 15.08
CA PHE A 16 -4.00 23.87 15.15
C PHE A 16 -4.23 23.27 13.75
N PHE A 17 -4.98 23.95 12.88
CA PHE A 17 -5.24 23.46 11.53
C PHE A 17 -4.00 23.50 10.65
N VAL A 18 -3.17 24.54 10.76
CA VAL A 18 -1.86 24.60 10.10
C VAL A 18 -0.97 23.44 10.57
N ALA A 19 -0.89 23.20 11.88
CA ALA A 19 -0.13 22.07 12.41
C ALA A 19 -0.67 20.72 11.89
N LEU A 20 -1.99 20.54 11.80
CA LEU A 20 -2.59 19.34 11.23
C LEU A 20 -2.21 19.14 9.76
N GLU A 21 -2.35 20.19 8.93
CA GLU A 21 -2.00 20.15 7.50
C GLU A 21 -0.54 19.76 7.30
N PHE A 22 0.38 20.48 7.93
CA PHE A 22 1.81 20.21 7.77
C PHE A 22 2.25 18.89 8.43
N ALA A 23 1.55 18.43 9.48
CA ALA A 23 1.83 17.13 10.08
C ALA A 23 1.37 16.00 9.17
N LEU A 24 0.23 16.15 8.48
CA LEU A 24 -0.26 15.17 7.51
C LEU A 24 0.68 15.07 6.30
N VAL A 25 1.12 16.20 5.76
CA VAL A 25 2.03 16.25 4.61
C VAL A 25 3.45 15.79 4.98
N GLY A 26 3.91 16.12 6.20
CA GLY A 26 5.27 15.83 6.64
C GLY A 26 5.49 14.44 7.26
N SER A 27 4.43 13.74 7.66
CA SER A 27 4.54 12.45 8.35
C SER A 27 4.77 11.29 7.39
N ARG A 28 5.55 10.30 7.81
CA ARG A 28 5.76 9.05 7.07
C ARG A 28 5.01 7.88 7.70
N ARG A 29 4.25 7.13 6.89
CA ARG A 29 3.47 5.95 7.34
C ARG A 29 4.37 4.89 8.00
N SER A 30 5.53 4.60 7.40
CA SER A 30 6.51 3.62 7.91
C SER A 30 7.05 3.89 9.32
N ARG A 31 6.96 5.13 9.82
CA ARG A 31 7.33 5.48 11.20
C ARG A 31 6.18 5.33 12.19
N LEU A 32 4.94 5.41 11.73
CA LEU A 32 3.73 5.32 12.54
C LEU A 32 3.18 3.90 12.63
N GLU A 33 3.36 3.07 11.59
CA GLU A 33 2.93 1.67 11.53
C GLU A 33 3.48 0.82 12.69
N PRO A 34 4.79 0.82 12.99
CA PRO A 34 5.32 0.01 14.10
C PRO A 34 4.73 0.42 15.46
N LEU A 35 4.42 1.71 15.64
CA LEU A 35 3.82 2.23 16.87
C LEU A 35 2.34 1.81 16.99
N ALA A 36 1.62 1.80 15.86
CA ALA A 36 0.24 1.33 15.81
C ALA A 36 0.14 -0.17 16.07
N ASP A 37 1.05 -0.97 15.51
CA ASP A 37 1.15 -2.41 15.75
C ASP A 37 1.49 -2.74 17.21
N ALA A 38 2.31 -1.89 17.84
CA ALA A 38 2.57 -1.93 19.28
C ALA A 38 1.38 -1.48 20.15
N GLY A 39 0.23 -1.13 19.54
CA GLY A 39 -1.01 -0.80 20.23
C GLY A 39 -1.18 0.69 20.59
N ASP A 40 -0.35 1.60 20.07
CA ASP A 40 -0.49 3.03 20.31
C ASP A 40 -1.74 3.59 19.62
N ARG A 41 -2.77 3.87 20.43
CA ARG A 41 -4.05 4.44 19.96
C ARG A 41 -3.91 5.77 19.22
N SER A 42 -2.88 6.57 19.52
CA SER A 42 -2.64 7.84 18.84
C SER A 42 -2.01 7.63 17.46
N ALA A 43 -1.11 6.64 17.33
CA ALA A 43 -0.55 6.24 16.04
C ALA A 43 -1.63 5.63 15.12
N ILE A 44 -2.52 4.80 15.66
CA ILE A 44 -3.66 4.25 14.90
C ILE A 44 -4.55 5.37 14.33
N ARG A 45 -4.83 6.42 15.11
CA ARG A 45 -5.63 7.57 14.63
C ARG A 45 -4.88 8.40 13.59
N ALA A 46 -3.57 8.60 13.77
CA ALA A 46 -2.74 9.30 12.80
C ALA A 46 -2.73 8.58 11.45
N LEU A 47 -2.54 7.25 11.45
CA LEU A 47 -2.62 6.44 10.24
C LEU A 47 -4.01 6.50 9.60
N ALA A 48 -5.09 6.43 10.40
CA ALA A 48 -6.44 6.58 9.89
C ALA A 48 -6.69 7.94 9.24
N ALA A 49 -6.09 9.02 9.77
CA ALA A 49 -6.13 10.33 9.13
C ALA A 49 -5.36 10.32 7.80
N MET A 50 -4.15 9.77 7.76
CA MET A 50 -3.35 9.69 6.53
C MET A 50 -4.02 8.87 5.42
N LYS A 51 -4.93 7.93 5.73
CA LYS A 51 -5.68 7.16 4.73
C LYS A 51 -6.71 7.99 3.96
N GLU A 52 -7.24 9.06 4.56
CA GLU A 52 -8.20 9.97 3.92
C GLU A 52 -7.55 11.34 3.63
N LEU A 53 -6.28 11.37 3.18
CA LEU A 53 -5.48 12.60 3.12
C LEU A 53 -6.20 13.76 2.41
N SER A 54 -6.79 13.54 1.23
CA SER A 54 -7.53 14.56 0.47
C SER A 54 -8.63 15.22 1.32
N VAL A 55 -9.43 14.41 2.01
CA VAL A 55 -10.53 14.88 2.88
C VAL A 55 -9.97 15.59 4.12
N GLN A 56 -8.90 15.07 4.70
CA GLN A 56 -8.24 15.70 5.85
C GLN A 56 -7.68 17.08 5.50
N LEU A 57 -6.99 17.21 4.37
CA LEU A 57 -6.43 18.47 3.88
C LEU A 57 -7.52 19.47 3.55
N ALA A 58 -8.57 19.05 2.85
CA ALA A 58 -9.74 19.90 2.60
C ALA A 58 -10.40 20.36 3.92
N GLY A 59 -10.47 19.48 4.92
CA GLY A 59 -10.97 19.79 6.25
C GLY A 59 -10.09 20.80 7.01
N ALA A 60 -8.77 20.63 6.97
CA ALA A 60 -7.84 21.58 7.57
C ALA A 60 -7.94 22.96 6.90
N GLN A 61 -8.00 23.00 5.56
CA GLN A 61 -8.08 24.24 4.79
C GLN A 61 -9.39 25.01 5.05
N LEU A 62 -10.50 24.30 5.22
CA LEU A 62 -11.76 24.90 5.67
C LEU A 62 -11.57 25.58 7.03
N GLY A 63 -10.94 24.89 7.98
CA GLY A 63 -10.67 25.39 9.32
C GLY A 63 -9.77 26.63 9.32
N ILE A 64 -8.68 26.61 8.55
CA ILE A 64 -7.77 27.75 8.35
C ILE A 64 -8.57 28.94 7.81
N THR A 65 -9.33 28.73 6.74
CA THR A 65 -10.11 29.79 6.08
C THR A 65 -11.11 30.44 7.03
N VAL A 66 -11.91 29.64 7.74
CA VAL A 66 -12.91 30.15 8.70
C VAL A 66 -12.23 30.91 9.83
N ALA A 67 -11.15 30.37 10.41
CA ALA A 67 -10.43 31.02 11.48
C ALA A 67 -9.79 32.35 11.01
N SER A 68 -9.17 32.38 9.84
CA SER A 68 -8.55 33.58 9.25
C SER A 68 -9.58 34.68 8.96
N LEU A 69 -10.74 34.33 8.40
CA LEU A 69 -11.82 35.28 8.12
C LEU A 69 -12.40 35.88 9.40
N LEU A 70 -12.67 35.04 10.41
CA LEU A 70 -13.15 35.51 11.72
C LEU A 70 -12.10 36.38 12.42
N LEU A 71 -10.82 36.01 12.31
CA LEU A 71 -9.73 36.77 12.88
C LEU A 71 -9.61 38.15 12.23
N GLY A 72 -9.77 38.26 10.90
CA GLY A 72 -9.82 39.54 10.20
C GLY A 72 -11.02 40.39 10.63
N LEU A 73 -12.22 39.79 10.65
CA LEU A 73 -13.48 40.48 10.99
C LEU A 73 -13.50 41.02 12.42
N ILE A 74 -12.86 40.32 13.36
CA ILE A 74 -12.88 40.67 14.79
C ILE A 74 -11.60 41.42 15.19
N GLY A 75 -10.46 41.05 14.60
CA GLY A 75 -9.15 41.55 14.94
C GLY A 75 -8.92 42.98 14.49
N GLU A 76 -9.28 43.32 13.25
CA GLU A 76 -9.14 44.67 12.72
C GLU A 76 -9.88 45.72 13.59
N PRO A 77 -11.19 45.59 13.87
CA PRO A 77 -11.89 46.58 14.69
C PRO A 77 -11.42 46.60 16.15
N ALA A 78 -10.94 45.47 16.69
CA ALA A 78 -10.42 45.43 18.06
C ALA A 78 -9.12 46.22 18.22
N PHE A 79 -8.17 46.04 17.29
CA PHE A 79 -6.92 46.79 17.29
C PHE A 79 -7.11 48.24 16.82
N ALA A 80 -7.98 48.50 15.84
CA ALA A 80 -8.28 49.84 15.37
C ALA A 80 -8.83 50.72 16.51
N HIS A 81 -9.81 50.24 17.29
CA HIS A 81 -10.32 50.99 18.45
C HIS A 81 -9.27 51.18 19.55
N PHE A 82 -8.41 50.19 19.78
CA PHE A 82 -7.33 50.31 20.75
C PHE A 82 -6.32 51.40 20.34
N ILE A 83 -5.92 51.40 19.08
CA ILE A 83 -5.01 52.39 18.51
C ILE A 83 -5.66 53.77 18.48
N GLU A 84 -6.94 53.86 18.11
CA GLU A 84 -7.71 55.12 18.12
C GLU A 84 -7.74 55.74 19.52
N SER A 85 -8.00 54.93 20.57
CA SER A 85 -7.99 55.39 21.96
C SER A 85 -6.64 55.96 22.39
N VAL A 86 -5.54 55.42 21.90
CA VAL A 86 -4.18 55.92 22.16
C VAL A 86 -3.91 57.18 21.33
N ALA A 87 -4.31 57.17 20.06
CA ALA A 87 -4.10 58.27 19.11
C ALA A 87 -4.88 59.55 19.47
N HIS A 88 -6.02 59.45 20.16
CA HIS A 88 -6.74 60.64 20.66
C HIS A 88 -5.95 61.44 21.71
N HIS A 89 -4.94 60.84 22.35
CA HIS A 89 -4.03 61.54 23.26
C HIS A 89 -2.86 62.23 22.53
N ALA A 90 -2.71 61.98 21.23
CA ALA A 90 -1.68 62.58 20.39
C ALA A 90 -2.22 63.84 19.70
N SER A 91 -1.78 65.01 20.13
CA SER A 91 -2.23 66.32 19.63
C SER A 91 -1.80 66.64 18.19
N TRP A 92 -1.03 65.77 17.53
CA TRP A 92 -0.41 66.02 16.22
C TRP A 92 -1.13 65.34 15.04
N ILE A 93 -2.19 64.57 15.28
CA ILE A 93 -2.95 63.88 14.23
C ILE A 93 -4.28 64.61 13.97
N PRO A 94 -4.56 65.05 12.72
CA PRO A 94 -5.85 65.63 12.39
C PRO A 94 -6.99 64.61 12.58
N GLN A 95 -8.10 65.03 13.20
CA GLN A 95 -9.18 64.12 13.63
C GLN A 95 -9.79 63.28 12.51
N GLY A 96 -9.82 63.77 11.26
CA GLY A 96 -10.33 63.03 10.11
C GLY A 96 -9.48 61.82 9.68
N TRP A 97 -8.19 61.79 10.05
CA TRP A 97 -7.25 60.74 9.66
C TRP A 97 -7.05 59.66 10.73
N ILE A 98 -7.50 59.90 11.97
CA ILE A 98 -7.28 58.97 13.10
C ILE A 98 -7.89 57.59 12.79
N ARG A 99 -9.14 57.53 12.30
CA ARG A 99 -9.81 56.26 12.01
C ARG A 99 -9.15 55.47 10.87
N PRO A 100 -8.93 56.02 9.66
CA PRO A 100 -8.25 55.31 8.58
C PRO A 100 -6.86 54.80 8.98
N ILE A 101 -6.06 55.62 9.66
CA ILE A 101 -4.71 55.25 10.11
C ILE A 101 -4.79 54.11 11.14
N SER A 102 -5.70 54.21 12.10
CA SER A 102 -5.88 53.18 13.14
C SER A 102 -6.35 51.84 12.55
N SER A 103 -7.25 51.85 11.56
CA SER A 103 -7.66 50.65 10.83
C SER A 103 -6.51 50.03 10.03
N VAL A 104 -5.72 50.82 9.31
CA VAL A 104 -4.55 50.30 8.56
C VAL A 104 -3.53 49.68 9.51
N ILE A 105 -3.19 50.36 10.61
CA ILE A 105 -2.24 49.82 11.59
C ILE A 105 -2.83 48.58 12.27
N GLY A 106 -4.11 48.60 12.64
CA GLY A 106 -4.80 47.45 13.22
C GLY A 106 -4.80 46.23 12.29
N LEU A 107 -5.05 46.45 10.99
CA LEU A 107 -4.96 45.42 9.97
C LEU A 107 -3.54 44.87 9.84
N LEU A 108 -2.51 45.72 9.83
CA LEU A 108 -1.12 45.26 9.77
C LEU A 108 -0.74 44.43 11.00
N VAL A 109 -1.17 44.84 12.19
CA VAL A 109 -0.92 44.11 13.44
C VAL A 109 -1.60 42.74 13.41
N ILE A 110 -2.87 42.66 12.99
CA ILE A 110 -3.57 41.37 12.95
C ILE A 110 -3.00 40.45 11.85
N VAL A 111 -2.65 40.98 10.68
CA VAL A 111 -2.01 40.20 9.61
C VAL A 111 -0.65 39.68 10.06
N PHE A 112 0.15 40.51 10.73
CA PHE A 112 1.43 40.07 11.29
C PHE A 112 1.25 39.00 12.37
N ALA A 113 0.34 39.21 13.32
CA ALA A 113 0.06 38.24 14.37
C ALA A 113 -0.46 36.92 13.81
N HIS A 114 -1.35 36.97 12.81
CA HIS A 114 -1.87 35.81 12.09
C HIS A 114 -0.75 35.06 11.37
N MET A 115 0.02 35.73 10.53
CA MET A 115 1.08 35.10 9.74
C MET A 115 2.17 34.50 10.64
N VAL A 116 2.56 35.19 11.71
CA VAL A 116 3.63 34.71 12.59
C VAL A 116 3.12 33.63 13.54
N LEU A 117 2.08 33.92 14.32
CA LEU A 117 1.62 33.05 15.42
C LEU A 117 0.62 32.00 14.95
N GLY A 118 -0.24 32.34 13.99
CA GLY A 118 -1.23 31.44 13.42
C GLY A 118 -0.63 30.49 12.39
N GLU A 119 0.40 30.90 11.65
CA GLU A 119 0.91 30.11 10.53
C GLU A 119 2.38 29.70 10.68
N MET A 120 3.34 30.66 10.67
CA MET A 120 4.77 30.35 10.61
C MET A 120 5.27 29.56 11.81
N VAL A 121 4.88 29.93 13.03
CA VAL A 121 5.33 29.24 14.25
C VAL A 121 4.79 27.80 14.30
N PRO A 122 3.47 27.54 14.16
CA PRO A 122 2.95 26.17 14.13
C PRO A 122 3.55 25.33 13.01
N LYS A 123 3.70 25.90 11.82
CA LYS A 123 4.33 25.23 10.66
C LYS A 123 5.76 24.79 10.96
N ASN A 124 6.60 25.71 11.43
CA ASN A 124 8.01 25.43 11.70
C ASN A 124 8.18 24.41 12.83
N LEU A 125 7.37 24.50 13.88
CA LEU A 125 7.37 23.51 14.96
C LEU A 125 6.96 22.12 14.44
N THR A 126 5.93 22.06 13.60
CA THR A 126 5.42 20.80 13.05
C THR A 126 6.42 20.12 12.13
N LEU A 127 7.10 20.88 11.26
CA LEU A 127 8.08 20.32 10.32
C LEU A 127 9.28 19.66 11.00
N THR A 128 9.60 20.04 12.24
CA THR A 128 10.68 19.36 12.99
C THR A 128 10.28 17.97 13.49
N HIS A 129 9.01 17.78 13.85
CA HIS A 129 8.51 16.53 14.46
C HIS A 129 7.10 16.19 13.97
N PRO A 130 6.90 15.95 12.67
CA PRO A 130 5.57 15.86 12.08
C PRO A 130 4.77 14.68 12.63
N GLU A 131 5.39 13.52 12.84
CA GLU A 131 4.69 12.32 13.33
C GLU A 131 4.18 12.51 14.77
N SER A 132 4.99 13.11 15.64
CA SER A 132 4.60 13.40 17.02
C SER A 132 3.45 14.39 17.08
N VAL A 133 3.52 15.46 16.27
CA VAL A 133 2.43 16.44 16.16
C VAL A 133 1.17 15.76 15.63
N LEU A 134 1.28 14.97 14.56
CA LEU A 134 0.15 14.27 13.94
C LEU A 134 -0.58 13.39 14.97
N LYS A 135 0.15 12.61 15.77
CA LYS A 135 -0.44 11.78 16.83
C LYS A 135 -1.26 12.59 17.84
N ILE A 136 -0.81 13.79 18.19
CA ILE A 136 -1.48 14.68 19.14
C ILE A 136 -2.74 15.29 18.49
N VAL A 137 -2.60 15.87 17.29
CA VAL A 137 -3.69 16.62 16.63
C VAL A 137 -4.76 15.73 16.00
N SER A 138 -4.44 14.48 15.65
CA SER A 138 -5.38 13.53 15.01
C SER A 138 -6.58 13.20 15.89
N GLY A 139 -6.41 13.20 17.22
CA GLY A 139 -7.51 12.97 18.16
C GLY A 139 -8.57 14.06 18.10
N PRO A 140 -8.24 15.32 18.43
CA PRO A 140 -9.15 16.45 18.32
C PRO A 140 -9.71 16.66 16.91
N ASN A 141 -8.88 16.46 15.88
CA ASN A 141 -9.30 16.64 14.49
C ASN A 141 -10.42 15.67 14.09
N ARG A 142 -10.42 14.43 14.59
CA ARG A 142 -11.51 13.47 14.35
C ARG A 142 -12.87 14.01 14.82
N LEU A 143 -12.90 14.70 15.96
CA LEU A 143 -14.13 15.30 16.48
C LEU A 143 -14.60 16.46 15.60
N TYR A 144 -13.68 17.33 15.19
CA TYR A 144 -13.97 18.41 14.23
C TYR A 144 -14.55 17.86 12.92
N LEU A 145 -13.89 16.86 12.34
CA LEU A 145 -14.32 16.25 11.10
C LEU A 145 -15.68 15.57 11.23
N LEU A 146 -16.07 15.02 12.38
CA LEU A 146 -17.41 14.48 12.54
C LEU A 146 -18.50 15.50 12.16
N PHE A 147 -18.30 16.77 12.51
CA PHE A 147 -19.24 17.85 12.19
C PHE A 147 -18.97 18.50 10.83
N ALA A 148 -17.71 18.66 10.45
CA ALA A 148 -17.33 19.34 9.20
C ALA A 148 -17.40 18.43 7.96
N ARG A 149 -17.37 17.10 8.12
CA ARG A 149 -17.32 16.11 7.03
C ARG A 149 -18.37 16.31 5.93
N PRO A 150 -19.67 16.57 6.18
CA PRO A 150 -20.62 16.80 5.09
C PRO A 150 -20.21 17.99 4.21
N LEU A 151 -19.73 19.08 4.81
CA LEU A 151 -19.27 20.25 4.07
C LEU A 151 -17.95 19.98 3.34
N VAL A 152 -17.02 19.29 4.00
CA VAL A 152 -15.72 18.94 3.43
C VAL A 152 -15.86 18.00 2.22
N ILE A 153 -16.75 17.01 2.28
CA ILE A 153 -17.02 16.10 1.14
C ILE A 153 -17.54 16.89 -0.06
N VAL A 154 -18.46 17.84 0.17
CA VAL A 154 -18.98 18.70 -0.91
C VAL A 154 -17.85 19.55 -1.51
N LEU A 155 -17.01 20.17 -0.67
CA LEU A 155 -15.85 20.95 -1.13
C LEU A 155 -14.86 20.09 -1.92
N ASN A 156 -14.56 18.89 -1.43
CA ASN A 156 -13.66 17.95 -2.09
C ASN A 156 -14.22 17.50 -3.45
N TRP A 157 -15.55 17.30 -3.53
CA TRP A 157 -16.21 16.99 -4.79
C TRP A 157 -16.06 18.14 -5.81
N PHE A 158 -16.27 19.39 -5.41
CA PHE A 158 -16.03 20.54 -6.29
C PHE A 158 -14.56 20.62 -6.74
N GLY A 159 -13.61 20.34 -5.84
CA GLY A 159 -12.19 20.25 -6.17
C GLY A 159 -11.91 19.18 -7.24
N ASN A 160 -12.41 17.97 -7.02
CA ASN A 160 -12.23 16.85 -7.94
C ASN A 160 -12.87 17.10 -9.31
N VAL A 161 -14.06 17.71 -9.35
CA VAL A 161 -14.69 18.16 -10.60
C VAL A 161 -13.82 19.21 -11.30
N GLY A 162 -13.29 20.17 -10.54
CA GLY A 162 -12.34 21.17 -11.03
C GLY A 162 -11.14 20.55 -11.74
N VAL A 163 -10.46 19.62 -11.06
CA VAL A 163 -9.25 18.95 -11.57
C VAL A 163 -9.55 18.08 -12.80
N ARG A 164 -10.70 17.39 -12.81
CA ARG A 164 -11.15 16.62 -13.99
C ARG A 164 -11.41 17.49 -15.22
N MET A 165 -11.87 18.72 -15.06
CA MET A 165 -12.04 19.64 -16.19
C MET A 165 -10.71 20.01 -16.88
N PHE A 166 -9.59 19.87 -16.18
CA PHE A 166 -8.24 20.06 -16.73
C PHE A 166 -7.61 18.73 -17.20
N GLY A 167 -8.36 17.63 -17.24
CA GLY A 167 -7.87 16.33 -17.71
C GLY A 167 -6.96 15.60 -16.73
N VAL A 168 -6.95 15.99 -15.46
CA VAL A 168 -6.17 15.34 -14.40
C VAL A 168 -7.08 14.42 -13.60
N GLU A 169 -6.70 13.15 -13.42
CA GLU A 169 -7.46 12.23 -12.57
C GLU A 169 -7.15 12.51 -11.08
N PRO A 170 -8.15 12.73 -10.22
CA PRO A 170 -7.93 12.93 -8.79
C PRO A 170 -7.30 11.68 -8.19
N LYS A 171 -6.06 11.80 -7.68
CA LYS A 171 -5.42 10.73 -6.90
C LYS A 171 -5.92 10.81 -5.46
N ASP A 172 -6.78 9.88 -5.06
CA ASP A 172 -6.90 9.53 -3.64
C ASP A 172 -5.77 8.55 -3.31
N GLU A 173 -4.93 8.88 -2.32
CA GLU A 173 -3.78 8.07 -1.85
C GLU A 173 -4.16 6.74 -1.17
N LEU A 174 -5.21 6.07 -1.66
CA LEU A 174 -5.63 4.74 -1.22
C LEU A 174 -4.74 3.62 -1.78
N SER A 175 -3.52 3.93 -2.21
CA SER A 175 -2.58 2.95 -2.75
C SER A 175 -1.13 3.19 -2.30
N ASP A 176 -0.85 3.28 -0.99
CA ASP A 176 0.48 2.86 -0.50
C ASP A 176 0.44 1.37 -0.19
N THR A 177 0.26 0.58 -1.23
CA THR A 177 1.06 -0.62 -1.34
C THR A 177 1.99 -0.24 -2.47
N HIS A 178 3.24 0.13 -2.18
CA HIS A 178 4.22 0.34 -3.24
C HIS A 178 4.10 -0.86 -4.17
N SER A 179 3.75 -0.61 -5.44
CA SER A 179 3.65 -1.70 -6.39
C SER A 179 5.00 -2.41 -6.39
N ALA A 180 5.03 -3.74 -6.51
CA ALA A 180 6.30 -4.46 -6.57
C ALA A 180 7.22 -3.90 -7.69
N GLN A 181 6.63 -3.26 -8.70
CA GLN A 181 7.34 -2.51 -9.75
C GLN A 181 8.08 -1.27 -9.23
N GLU A 182 7.52 -0.49 -8.30
CA GLU A 182 8.21 0.66 -7.68
C GLU A 182 9.36 0.21 -6.78
N LEU A 183 9.17 -0.90 -6.06
CA LEU A 183 10.23 -1.50 -5.26
C LEU A 183 11.36 -2.05 -6.14
N ALA A 184 11.02 -2.68 -7.28
CA ALA A 184 12.02 -3.16 -8.24
C ALA A 184 12.88 -2.01 -8.78
N VAL A 185 12.27 -0.85 -9.09
CA VAL A 185 13.00 0.36 -9.51
C VAL A 185 13.94 0.89 -8.41
N LEU A 186 13.53 0.86 -7.14
CA LEU A 186 14.40 1.29 -6.04
C LEU A 186 15.59 0.35 -5.82
N VAL A 187 15.37 -0.96 -6.03
CA VAL A 187 16.41 -1.98 -5.95
C VAL A 187 17.41 -1.81 -7.10
N SER A 188 16.93 -1.60 -8.33
CA SER A 188 17.81 -1.37 -9.48
C SER A 188 18.68 -0.13 -9.30
N VAL A 189 18.09 0.99 -8.82
CA VAL A 189 18.84 2.23 -8.54
C VAL A 189 19.88 2.03 -7.42
N SER A 190 19.54 1.29 -6.37
CA SER A 190 20.45 1.01 -5.26
C SER A 190 21.62 0.09 -5.67
N HIS A 191 21.40 -0.79 -6.65
CA HIS A 191 22.44 -1.61 -7.26
C HIS A 191 23.38 -0.78 -8.14
N GLU A 192 22.86 0.12 -8.99
CA GLU A 192 23.67 1.03 -9.81
C GLU A 192 24.56 1.96 -8.96
N GLU A 193 24.11 2.34 -7.76
CA GLU A 193 24.89 3.13 -6.80
C GLU A 193 25.88 2.29 -5.95
N GLY A 194 25.93 0.97 -6.16
CA GLY A 194 26.84 0.05 -5.46
C GLY A 194 26.48 -0.19 -3.98
N ALA A 195 25.28 0.17 -3.56
CA ALA A 195 24.81 -0.02 -2.18
C ALA A 195 24.33 -1.47 -1.91
N ILE A 196 24.03 -2.23 -2.97
CA ILE A 196 23.56 -3.62 -2.91
C ILE A 196 24.46 -4.48 -3.82
N PRO A 197 25.05 -5.58 -3.30
CA PRO A 197 25.77 -6.55 -4.13
C PRO A 197 24.86 -7.17 -5.19
N ASP A 198 25.39 -7.41 -6.39
CA ASP A 198 24.69 -7.88 -7.59
C ASP A 198 23.72 -9.04 -7.30
N PHE A 199 24.22 -10.10 -6.66
CA PHE A 199 23.44 -11.27 -6.23
C PHE A 199 22.22 -10.93 -5.35
N SER A 200 22.30 -9.89 -4.51
CA SER A 200 21.20 -9.47 -3.65
C SER A 200 20.15 -8.64 -4.38
N ALA A 201 20.54 -7.95 -5.45
CA ALA A 201 19.62 -7.18 -6.29
C ALA A 201 18.79 -8.10 -7.20
N GLU A 202 19.43 -9.09 -7.83
CA GLU A 202 18.77 -10.12 -8.66
C GLU A 202 17.78 -10.95 -7.83
N LEU A 203 18.20 -11.45 -6.66
CA LEU A 203 17.31 -12.17 -5.75
C LEU A 203 16.09 -11.34 -5.35
N LEU A 204 16.29 -10.06 -5.06
CA LEU A 204 15.21 -9.18 -4.60
C LEU A 204 14.26 -8.83 -5.75
N SER A 205 14.77 -8.69 -6.97
CA SER A 205 13.97 -8.56 -8.20
C SER A 205 13.12 -9.80 -8.45
N GLY A 206 13.73 -10.99 -8.44
CA GLY A 206 13.03 -12.26 -8.65
C GLY A 206 11.94 -12.52 -7.61
N VAL A 207 12.16 -12.17 -6.34
CA VAL A 207 11.13 -12.28 -5.29
C VAL A 207 9.95 -11.33 -5.56
N LEU A 208 10.20 -10.11 -6.03
CA LEU A 208 9.15 -9.15 -6.35
C LEU A 208 8.32 -9.59 -7.55
N ASP A 209 8.96 -10.12 -8.60
CA ASP A 209 8.29 -10.62 -9.80
C ASP A 209 7.50 -11.90 -9.53
N PHE A 210 8.08 -12.84 -8.76
CA PHE A 210 7.40 -14.06 -8.32
C PHE A 210 6.10 -13.77 -7.57
N GLY A 211 6.05 -12.70 -6.76
CA GLY A 211 4.84 -12.26 -6.06
C GLY A 211 3.71 -11.76 -6.98
N GLN A 212 4.02 -11.42 -8.23
CA GLN A 212 3.04 -10.95 -9.22
C GLN A 212 2.61 -12.01 -10.22
N ARG A 213 3.37 -13.10 -10.38
CA ARG A 213 3.11 -14.16 -11.35
C ARG A 213 1.99 -15.12 -10.92
N THR A 214 1.37 -15.74 -11.92
CA THR A 214 0.31 -16.74 -11.77
C THR A 214 0.83 -18.14 -12.08
N VAL A 215 0.12 -19.16 -11.64
CA VAL A 215 0.47 -20.57 -11.92
C VAL A 215 0.56 -20.83 -13.43
N ALA A 216 -0.30 -20.21 -14.22
CA ALA A 216 -0.32 -20.35 -15.66
C ALA A 216 1.01 -19.97 -16.35
N SER A 217 1.80 -19.06 -15.77
CA SER A 217 3.05 -18.61 -16.40
C SER A 217 4.22 -19.58 -16.24
N VAL A 218 4.14 -20.53 -15.29
CA VAL A 218 5.24 -21.45 -14.94
C VAL A 218 4.86 -22.92 -15.17
N MET A 219 3.56 -23.24 -15.27
CA MET A 219 3.11 -24.62 -15.42
C MET A 219 3.64 -25.28 -16.70
N VAL A 220 3.86 -26.59 -16.63
CA VAL A 220 4.00 -27.44 -17.81
C VAL A 220 2.62 -27.61 -18.42
N ALA A 221 2.42 -27.03 -19.60
CA ALA A 221 1.16 -27.08 -20.33
C ALA A 221 0.74 -28.53 -20.64
N ARG A 222 -0.57 -28.77 -20.65
CA ARG A 222 -1.25 -30.06 -20.91
C ARG A 222 -0.61 -30.88 -22.02
N GLU A 223 -0.21 -30.25 -23.13
CA GLU A 223 0.34 -30.91 -24.31
C GLU A 223 1.73 -31.52 -24.09
N SER A 224 2.45 -31.01 -23.09
CA SER A 224 3.81 -31.46 -22.71
C SER A 224 3.82 -32.28 -21.41
N VAL A 225 2.65 -32.56 -20.82
CA VAL A 225 2.56 -33.36 -19.61
C VAL A 225 2.80 -34.84 -19.93
N ALA A 226 3.83 -35.41 -19.33
CA ALA A 226 4.05 -36.84 -19.33
C ALA A 226 3.07 -37.54 -18.38
N ALA A 227 2.09 -38.24 -18.97
CA ALA A 227 1.05 -38.98 -18.25
C ALA A 227 1.05 -40.47 -18.60
N VAL A 228 0.72 -41.31 -17.62
CA VAL A 228 0.60 -42.77 -17.74
C VAL A 228 -0.73 -43.25 -17.19
N SER A 229 -1.31 -44.28 -17.80
CA SER A 229 -2.55 -44.89 -17.32
C SER A 229 -2.33 -45.57 -15.97
N ILE A 230 -3.34 -45.52 -15.09
CA ILE A 230 -3.41 -46.31 -13.85
C ILE A 230 -3.39 -47.83 -14.13
N GLU A 231 -3.81 -48.24 -15.32
CA GLU A 231 -3.79 -49.64 -15.75
C GLU A 231 -2.45 -50.07 -16.35
N ALA A 232 -1.54 -49.12 -16.59
CA ALA A 232 -0.22 -49.43 -17.12
C ALA A 232 0.56 -50.32 -16.15
N THR A 233 1.39 -51.19 -16.72
CA THR A 233 2.28 -52.07 -15.95
C THR A 233 3.56 -51.32 -15.55
N PRO A 234 4.21 -51.70 -14.44
CA PRO A 234 5.54 -51.21 -14.08
C PRO A 234 6.57 -51.31 -15.20
N ARG A 235 6.48 -52.34 -16.06
CA ARG A 235 7.34 -52.50 -17.25
C ARG A 235 7.15 -51.39 -18.27
N GLU A 236 5.90 -51.11 -18.63
CA GLU A 236 5.54 -50.03 -19.57
C GLU A 236 5.92 -48.67 -18.98
N LEU A 237 5.79 -48.49 -17.67
CA LEU A 237 6.24 -47.29 -16.97
C LEU A 237 7.75 -47.12 -17.02
N GLU A 238 8.53 -48.18 -16.85
CA GLU A 238 9.99 -48.11 -16.94
C GLU A 238 10.44 -47.71 -18.35
N GLU A 239 9.78 -48.24 -19.38
CA GLU A 239 9.99 -47.86 -20.77
C GLU A 239 9.62 -46.38 -21.00
N ALA A 240 8.46 -45.93 -20.49
CA ALA A 240 8.03 -44.54 -20.59
C ALA A 240 8.98 -43.57 -19.87
N VAL A 241 9.48 -43.91 -18.67
CA VAL A 241 10.49 -43.11 -17.96
C VAL A 241 11.78 -43.01 -18.77
N ARG A 242 12.19 -44.11 -19.43
CA ARG A 242 13.42 -44.14 -20.23
C ARG A 242 13.29 -43.32 -21.51
N GLU A 243 12.11 -43.31 -22.13
CA GLU A 243 11.83 -42.56 -23.35
C GLU A 243 11.64 -41.06 -23.07
N LEU A 244 10.85 -40.73 -22.03
CA LEU A 244 10.47 -39.35 -21.71
C LEU A 244 11.50 -38.64 -20.81
N GLY A 245 12.32 -39.38 -20.06
CA GLY A 245 13.38 -38.83 -19.21
C GLY A 245 12.89 -38.14 -17.92
N HIS A 246 11.60 -38.19 -17.60
CA HIS A 246 11.03 -37.52 -16.43
C HIS A 246 11.06 -38.39 -15.17
N THR A 247 11.35 -37.76 -14.02
CA THR A 247 11.42 -38.45 -12.71
C THR A 247 10.06 -38.56 -12.02
N ARG A 248 9.07 -37.76 -12.45
CA ARG A 248 7.70 -37.75 -11.95
C ARG A 248 6.76 -37.85 -13.16
N LEU A 249 5.81 -38.78 -13.11
CA LEU A 249 4.81 -38.98 -14.17
C LEU A 249 3.42 -38.80 -13.58
N LEU A 250 2.55 -38.10 -14.32
CA LEU A 250 1.15 -37.95 -13.94
C LEU A 250 0.43 -39.29 -14.15
N VAL A 251 -0.40 -39.71 -13.20
CA VAL A 251 -1.18 -40.95 -13.31
C VAL A 251 -2.63 -40.58 -13.62
N VAL A 252 -3.16 -41.15 -14.70
CA VAL A 252 -4.49 -40.84 -15.23
C VAL A 252 -5.37 -42.09 -15.31
N GLY A 253 -6.68 -41.91 -15.18
CA GLY A 253 -7.67 -42.96 -15.41
C GLY A 253 -8.17 -43.00 -16.86
N ASP A 254 -9.34 -43.58 -17.07
CA ASP A 254 -9.94 -43.78 -18.40
C ASP A 254 -10.30 -42.45 -19.10
N GLY A 255 -10.52 -41.39 -18.32
CA GLY A 255 -10.78 -40.03 -18.83
C GLY A 255 -9.53 -39.33 -19.37
N GLY A 256 -8.37 -39.99 -19.37
CA GLY A 256 -7.10 -39.41 -19.80
C GLY A 256 -6.66 -38.28 -18.87
N ILE A 257 -6.03 -37.25 -19.42
CA ILE A 257 -5.45 -36.16 -18.62
C ILE A 257 -6.45 -35.38 -17.77
N ASP A 258 -7.75 -35.45 -18.07
CA ASP A 258 -8.81 -34.84 -17.25
C ASP A 258 -9.24 -35.71 -16.06
N ASP A 259 -8.87 -37.00 -16.01
CA ASP A 259 -9.11 -37.92 -14.90
C ASP A 259 -7.81 -38.21 -14.13
N VAL A 260 -7.30 -37.20 -13.43
CA VAL A 260 -6.06 -37.29 -12.66
C VAL A 260 -6.26 -38.11 -11.38
N ARG A 261 -5.45 -39.17 -11.21
CA ARG A 261 -5.46 -40.05 -10.02
C ARG A 261 -4.32 -39.79 -9.05
N GLY A 262 -3.29 -39.09 -9.50
CA GLY A 262 -2.11 -38.80 -8.69
C GLY A 262 -0.88 -38.62 -9.55
N PHE A 263 0.28 -38.80 -8.94
CA PHE A 263 1.56 -38.89 -9.64
C PHE A 263 2.39 -40.05 -9.10
N LEU A 264 3.33 -40.52 -9.91
CA LEU A 264 4.27 -41.58 -9.52
C LEU A 264 5.71 -41.09 -9.70
N HIS A 265 6.58 -41.52 -8.78
CA HIS A 265 8.01 -41.28 -8.87
C HIS A 265 8.72 -42.45 -9.56
N ALA A 266 9.55 -42.18 -10.57
CA ALA A 266 10.30 -43.21 -11.30
C ALA A 266 11.10 -44.15 -10.37
N LYS A 267 11.70 -43.62 -9.31
CA LYS A 267 12.45 -44.41 -8.31
C LYS A 267 11.57 -45.43 -7.55
N ASP A 268 10.27 -45.18 -7.44
CA ASP A 268 9.36 -46.06 -6.69
C ASP A 268 9.15 -47.39 -7.47
N LEU A 269 9.39 -47.40 -8.78
CA LEU A 269 9.41 -48.61 -9.61
C LEU A 269 10.48 -49.61 -9.17
N LEU A 270 11.61 -49.13 -8.61
CA LEU A 270 12.68 -49.98 -8.10
C LEU A 270 12.25 -50.82 -6.87
N THR A 271 11.11 -50.51 -6.28
CA THR A 271 10.56 -51.22 -5.12
C THR A 271 9.51 -52.28 -5.49
N VAL A 272 9.19 -52.41 -6.79
CA VAL A 272 8.21 -53.38 -7.28
C VAL A 272 8.88 -54.75 -7.39
N PRO A 273 8.31 -55.81 -6.76
CA PRO A 273 8.84 -57.16 -6.91
C PRO A 273 8.56 -57.71 -8.32
N ASP A 274 9.42 -58.61 -8.80
CA ASP A 274 9.29 -59.21 -10.14
C ASP A 274 7.92 -59.86 -10.41
N SER A 275 7.25 -60.35 -9.37
CA SER A 275 5.91 -60.94 -9.46
C SER A 275 4.80 -59.93 -9.82
N GLU A 276 5.03 -58.63 -9.60
CA GLU A 276 4.06 -57.55 -9.85
C GLU A 276 4.39 -56.75 -11.13
N ILE A 277 5.49 -57.02 -11.82
CA ILE A 277 5.98 -56.21 -12.96
C ILE A 277 4.99 -56.20 -14.15
N ASP A 278 4.27 -57.29 -14.38
CA ASP A 278 3.31 -57.42 -15.48
C ASP A 278 1.85 -57.21 -15.01
N SER A 279 1.65 -56.74 -13.78
CA SER A 279 0.34 -56.33 -13.24
C SER A 279 0.19 -54.81 -13.27
N PRO A 280 -1.04 -54.26 -13.24
CA PRO A 280 -1.25 -52.82 -13.13
C PRO A 280 -0.49 -52.21 -11.94
N VAL A 281 0.00 -50.98 -12.12
CA VAL A 281 0.76 -50.26 -11.08
C VAL A 281 0.01 -50.30 -9.74
N PRO A 282 0.64 -50.78 -8.65
CA PRO A 282 0.02 -50.81 -7.35
C PRO A 282 -0.39 -49.40 -6.89
N SER A 283 -1.64 -49.23 -6.45
CA SER A 283 -2.16 -47.93 -5.97
C SER A 283 -1.34 -47.32 -4.83
N ARG A 284 -0.62 -48.13 -4.06
CA ARG A 284 0.33 -47.69 -3.02
C ARG A 284 1.50 -46.84 -3.54
N LEU A 285 1.80 -46.91 -4.83
CA LEU A 285 2.86 -46.12 -5.48
C LEU A 285 2.34 -44.79 -6.02
N VAL A 286 1.01 -44.64 -6.14
CA VAL A 286 0.37 -43.42 -6.62
C VAL A 286 0.23 -42.45 -5.45
N ARG A 287 0.88 -41.29 -5.57
CA ARG A 287 0.89 -40.24 -4.56
C ARG A 287 -0.12 -39.15 -4.93
N PRO A 288 -0.76 -38.49 -3.95
CA PRO A 288 -1.71 -37.43 -4.22
C PRO A 288 -1.03 -36.19 -4.82
N THR A 289 -1.72 -35.50 -5.72
CA THR A 289 -1.33 -34.16 -6.19
C THR A 289 -2.06 -33.09 -5.38
N LEU A 290 -1.50 -31.88 -5.35
CA LEU A 290 -2.28 -30.70 -4.96
C LEU A 290 -3.10 -30.20 -6.14
N GLU A 291 -4.26 -29.63 -5.87
CA GLU A 291 -5.08 -28.97 -6.88
C GLU A 291 -4.91 -27.45 -6.77
N THR A 292 -4.75 -26.80 -7.92
CA THR A 292 -4.69 -25.34 -8.07
C THR A 292 -5.33 -24.90 -9.39
N GLU A 293 -5.58 -23.60 -9.51
CA GLU A 293 -6.15 -22.97 -10.71
C GLU A 293 -5.08 -22.15 -11.43
N CYS A 294 -5.22 -21.97 -12.74
CA CYS A 294 -4.31 -21.21 -13.61
C CYS A 294 -4.03 -19.78 -13.08
N GLU A 295 -5.08 -19.09 -12.61
CA GLU A 295 -5.01 -17.69 -12.19
C GLU A 295 -4.56 -17.49 -10.72
N LYS A 296 -4.32 -18.57 -9.97
CA LYS A 296 -3.78 -18.44 -8.61
C LYS A 296 -2.36 -17.92 -8.64
N ARG A 297 -1.99 -17.17 -7.59
CA ARG A 297 -0.62 -16.65 -7.45
C ARG A 297 0.36 -17.75 -7.08
N LEU A 298 1.58 -17.64 -7.61
CA LEU A 298 2.67 -18.58 -7.28
C LEU A 298 2.97 -18.60 -5.77
N GLU A 299 2.89 -17.45 -5.11
CA GLU A 299 3.12 -17.34 -3.65
C GLU A 299 2.17 -18.21 -2.82
N ASP A 300 0.90 -18.30 -3.23
CA ASP A 300 -0.12 -19.06 -2.51
C ASP A 300 0.07 -20.55 -2.74
N LEU A 301 0.42 -20.94 -3.97
CA LEU A 301 0.77 -22.31 -4.30
C LEU A 301 2.03 -22.77 -3.54
N LEU A 302 3.08 -21.95 -3.48
CA LEU A 302 4.30 -22.26 -2.74
C LEU A 302 4.02 -22.49 -1.25
N LYS A 303 3.23 -21.61 -0.62
CA LYS A 303 2.80 -21.77 0.78
C LYS A 303 1.99 -23.06 0.98
N LYS A 304 1.11 -23.41 0.03
CA LYS A 304 0.33 -24.66 0.06
C LYS A 304 1.22 -25.89 -0.08
N MET A 305 2.20 -25.88 -0.99
CA MET A 305 3.19 -26.96 -1.15
C MET A 305 4.04 -27.15 0.12
N GLN A 306 4.50 -26.05 0.73
CA GLN A 306 5.31 -26.10 1.96
C GLN A 306 4.53 -26.64 3.17
N SER A 307 3.29 -26.18 3.36
CA SER A 307 2.45 -26.60 4.49
C SER A 307 1.99 -28.06 4.40
N THR A 308 1.72 -28.55 3.19
CA THR A 308 1.27 -29.93 2.95
C THR A 308 2.42 -30.91 2.71
N ARG A 309 3.63 -30.41 2.40
CA ARG A 309 4.79 -31.19 1.93
C ARG A 309 4.52 -32.00 0.67
N VAL A 310 3.58 -31.55 -0.16
CA VAL A 310 3.30 -32.11 -1.48
C VAL A 310 3.89 -31.16 -2.51
N HIS A 311 4.88 -31.62 -3.26
CA HIS A 311 5.70 -30.80 -4.15
C HIS A 311 5.28 -30.91 -5.63
N PHE A 312 4.05 -31.36 -5.88
CA PHE A 312 3.52 -31.61 -7.20
C PHE A 312 2.04 -31.21 -7.21
N ALA A 313 1.65 -30.35 -8.14
CA ALA A 313 0.29 -29.87 -8.27
C ALA A 313 -0.24 -30.05 -9.69
N THR A 314 -1.50 -30.42 -9.78
CA THR A 314 -2.30 -30.40 -11.00
C THR A 314 -2.99 -29.05 -11.10
N VAL A 315 -2.89 -28.44 -12.28
CA VAL A 315 -3.47 -27.13 -12.58
C VAL A 315 -4.73 -27.33 -13.41
N TYR A 316 -5.82 -26.69 -12.99
CA TYR A 316 -7.12 -26.75 -13.66
C TYR A 316 -7.50 -25.39 -14.26
N ASN A 317 -8.21 -25.46 -15.38
CA ASN A 317 -8.92 -24.32 -15.99
C ASN A 317 -10.26 -24.09 -15.28
N ASP A 318 -10.92 -22.98 -15.62
CA ASP A 318 -12.24 -22.61 -15.10
C ASP A 318 -13.34 -23.64 -15.44
N ASP A 319 -13.14 -24.44 -16.49
CA ASP A 319 -14.06 -25.51 -16.92
C ASP A 319 -13.74 -26.87 -16.27
N GLU A 320 -12.92 -26.89 -15.21
CA GLU A 320 -12.42 -28.08 -14.52
C GLU A 320 -11.59 -29.04 -15.40
N SER A 321 -11.23 -28.63 -16.61
CA SER A 321 -10.27 -29.38 -17.44
C SER A 321 -8.85 -29.24 -16.91
N THR A 322 -8.03 -30.27 -17.07
CA THR A 322 -6.62 -30.20 -16.67
C THR A 322 -5.86 -29.32 -17.65
N ALA A 323 -5.31 -28.22 -17.13
CA ALA A 323 -4.51 -27.24 -17.86
C ALA A 323 -3.03 -27.63 -17.90
N GLY A 324 -2.54 -28.33 -16.87
CA GLY A 324 -1.13 -28.68 -16.78
C GLY A 324 -0.72 -29.20 -15.40
N ILE A 325 0.58 -29.24 -15.17
CA ILE A 325 1.18 -29.57 -13.87
C ILE A 325 2.23 -28.52 -13.49
N VAL A 326 2.49 -28.41 -12.19
CA VAL A 326 3.58 -27.57 -11.67
C VAL A 326 4.19 -28.23 -10.45
N THR A 327 5.51 -28.20 -10.36
CA THR A 327 6.28 -28.77 -9.26
C THR A 327 6.93 -27.69 -8.41
N LEU A 328 7.34 -28.06 -7.19
CA LEU A 328 8.12 -27.14 -6.36
C LEU A 328 9.43 -26.74 -7.03
N ASP A 329 10.04 -27.67 -7.78
CA ASP A 329 11.30 -27.42 -8.48
C ASP A 329 11.09 -26.31 -9.53
N ASP A 330 9.98 -26.32 -10.28
CA ASP A 330 9.63 -25.27 -11.26
C ASP A 330 9.40 -23.91 -10.59
N LEU A 331 8.74 -23.89 -9.42
CA LEU A 331 8.54 -22.64 -8.66
C LEU A 331 9.85 -22.07 -8.12
N LEU A 332 10.79 -22.93 -7.74
CA LEU A 332 12.11 -22.51 -7.24
C LEU A 332 13.01 -22.06 -8.38
N GLU A 333 12.93 -22.70 -9.55
CA GLU A 333 13.64 -22.27 -10.75
C GLU A 333 13.18 -20.86 -11.17
N GLU A 334 11.87 -20.59 -11.13
CA GLU A 334 11.33 -19.26 -11.39
C GLU A 334 11.81 -18.20 -10.37
N LEU A 335 11.97 -18.57 -9.09
CA LEU A 335 12.53 -17.66 -8.08
C LEU A 335 14.01 -17.33 -8.32
N LEU A 336 14.71 -18.17 -9.10
CA LEU A 336 16.16 -18.11 -9.32
C LEU A 336 16.50 -17.79 -10.78
N SER A 337 15.52 -17.58 -11.66
CA SER A 337 15.72 -17.46 -13.11
C SER A 337 16.69 -16.33 -13.48
N ASP A 338 16.60 -15.20 -12.77
CA ASP A 338 17.48 -14.03 -12.97
C ASP A 338 18.93 -14.30 -12.56
N LEU A 339 19.20 -15.28 -11.68
CA LEU A 339 20.56 -15.66 -11.26
C LEU A 339 21.26 -16.57 -12.29
N THR A 340 20.50 -17.22 -13.16
CA THR A 340 20.99 -18.27 -14.06
C THR A 340 21.27 -17.79 -15.49
N GLU A 341 20.79 -16.60 -15.89
CA GLU A 341 21.07 -16.05 -17.23
C GLU A 341 22.51 -15.52 -17.39
N GLU A 342 23.26 -15.32 -16.30
CA GLU A 342 24.64 -14.79 -16.31
C GLU A 342 25.73 -15.82 -15.96
N GLY A 343 25.38 -17.10 -15.82
CA GLY A 343 26.28 -18.20 -15.39
C GLY A 343 27.03 -18.95 -16.48
#